data_AF-A0A0T5Z8D8-F1
#
_entry.id   AF-A0A0T5Z8D8-F1
#
_cell.length_a   1.000
_cell.length_b   1.000
_cell.length_c   1.000
_cell.angle_alpha   90.00
_cell.angle_beta   90.00
_cell.angle_gamma   90.00
#
_symmetry.space_group_name_H-M   'P 1'
#
loop_
_entity.id
_entity.type
_entity.pdbx_description
1 polymer ?
#
loop_
_entity_poly.entity_id
_entity_poly.type
_entity_poly.pdbx_seq_one_letter_code
_entity_poly.pdbx_strand_id
1 'polypeptide(L)'
;MMNRPNPTLIGLFVLSALALGIVAIMFVGGRGFSEQSVRFILYFEGNVKGLNVGAPVTFRGVHIGQVESVSVLFDEQSLRVD
;
A
#
# COMPACT_ATOMS: atom_id res chain seq x y z
N MET A 1 -55.36 -14.72 -14.06
CA MET A 1 -54.88 -13.45 -14.67
C MET A 1 -53.37 -13.55 -14.78
N MET A 2 -52.82 -13.53 -16.00
CA MET A 2 -51.38 -13.76 -16.25
C MET A 2 -50.59 -12.47 -16.00
N ASN A 3 -49.88 -12.39 -14.87
CA ASN A 3 -48.94 -11.29 -14.61
C ASN A 3 -47.84 -11.35 -15.67
N ARG A 4 -47.80 -10.36 -16.57
CA ARG A 4 -46.73 -10.26 -17.56
C ARG A 4 -45.47 -9.77 -16.84
N PRO A 5 -44.37 -10.55 -16.84
CA PRO A 5 -43.12 -10.10 -16.25
C PRO A 5 -42.65 -8.85 -16.99
N ASN A 6 -42.40 -7.77 -16.26
CA ASN A 6 -41.94 -6.51 -16.83
C ASN A 6 -40.41 -6.59 -17.02
N PRO A 7 -39.91 -6.70 -18.27
CA PRO A 7 -38.48 -6.86 -18.52
C PRO A 7 -37.65 -5.65 -18.06
N THR A 8 -38.27 -4.47 -17.99
CA THR A 8 -37.63 -3.24 -17.50
C THR A 8 -37.29 -3.32 -16.01
N LEU A 9 -38.13 -3.99 -15.20
CA LEU A 9 -37.86 -4.20 -13.78
C LEU A 9 -36.64 -5.12 -13.56
N ILE A 10 -36.46 -6.11 -14.44
CA ILE A 10 -35.31 -7.02 -14.40
C ILE A 10 -34.04 -6.26 -14.81
N GLY A 11 -34.11 -5.46 -15.88
CA GLY A 11 -32.99 -4.64 -16.33
C GLY A 11 -32.52 -3.62 -15.28
N LEU A 12 -33.46 -2.95 -14.61
CA LEU A 12 -33.16 -2.00 -13.53
C LEU A 12 -32.45 -2.69 -12.36
N PHE A 13 -32.91 -3.89 -11.98
CA PHE A 13 -32.28 -4.67 -10.92
C PHE A 13 -30.83 -5.02 -11.26
N VAL A 14 -30.57 -5.55 -12.47
CA VAL A 14 -29.22 -5.93 -12.90
C VAL A 14 -28.30 -4.71 -12.98
N LEU A 15 -28.77 -3.58 -13.54
CA LEU A 15 -28.00 -2.34 -13.60
C LEU A 15 -27.66 -1.80 -12.21
N SER A 16 -28.61 -1.86 -11.27
CA SER A 16 -28.38 -1.43 -9.89
C SER A 16 -27.35 -2.31 -9.18
N ALA A 17 -27.42 -3.63 -9.37
CA ALA A 17 -26.48 -4.57 -8.78
C ALA A 17 -25.06 -4.37 -9.34
N LEU A 18 -24.95 -4.13 -10.65
CA LEU A 18 -23.67 -3.85 -11.30
C LEU A 18 -23.07 -2.53 -10.82
N ALA A 19 -23.88 -1.47 -10.77
CA ALA A 19 -23.46 -0.16 -10.27
C ALA A 19 -23.00 -0.23 -8.81
N LEU A 20 -23.77 -0.91 -7.94
CA LEU A 20 -23.38 -1.13 -6.55
C LEU A 20 -22.09 -1.93 -6.42
N GLY A 21 -21.88 -2.96 -7.25
CA GLY A 21 -20.64 -3.73 -7.28
C GLY A 21 -19.43 -2.86 -7.61
N ILE A 22 -19.53 -2.01 -8.63
CA ILE A 22 -18.46 -1.08 -9.01
C ILE A 22 -18.16 -0.08 -7.89
N VAL A 23 -19.21 0.49 -7.27
CA VAL A 23 -19.08 1.42 -6.15
C VAL A 23 -18.41 0.74 -4.95
N ALA A 24 -18.82 -0.49 -4.61
CA ALA A 24 -18.21 -1.26 -3.54
C ALA A 24 -16.73 -1.54 -3.80
N ILE A 25 -16.37 -1.92 -5.03
CA ILE A 25 -14.98 -2.17 -5.43
C ILE A 25 -14.16 -0.87 -5.34
N MET A 26 -14.67 0.27 -5.79
CA MET A 26 -13.95 1.55 -5.67
C MET A 26 -13.76 1.96 -4.20
N PHE A 27 -14.79 1.79 -3.37
CA PHE A 27 -14.77 2.18 -1.96
C PHE A 27 -13.88 1.25 -1.11
N VAL A 28 -13.82 -0.04 -1.44
CA VAL A 28 -13.00 -1.03 -0.73
C VAL A 28 -11.58 -1.08 -1.28
N GLY A 29 -11.39 -1.02 -2.59
CA GLY A 29 -10.07 -1.10 -3.24
C GLY A 29 -9.20 0.15 -3.06
N GLY A 30 -9.82 1.33 -2.92
CA GLY A 30 -9.10 2.58 -2.63
C GLY A 30 -8.73 2.76 -1.15
N ARG A 31 -9.36 2.00 -0.25
CA ARG A 31 -8.90 1.87 1.13
C ARG A 31 -7.78 0.85 1.16
N GLY A 32 -6.63 1.24 0.64
CA GLY A 32 -5.39 0.56 1.00
C GLY A 32 -5.36 0.38 2.51
N PHE A 33 -4.93 -0.79 2.97
CA PHE A 33 -4.63 -1.10 4.35
C PHE A 33 -3.61 -0.10 4.87
N SER A 34 -4.07 1.10 5.20
CA SER A 34 -3.28 2.14 5.84
C SER A 34 -3.15 1.73 7.30
N GLU A 35 -2.40 0.65 7.51
CA GLU A 35 -1.71 0.47 8.77
C GLU A 35 -0.92 1.77 8.95
N GLN A 36 -1.21 2.50 10.02
CA GLN A 36 -0.43 3.68 10.43
C GLN A 36 0.98 3.21 10.80
N SER A 37 1.77 2.80 9.81
CA SER A 37 3.16 2.44 9.97
C SER A 37 3.92 3.73 10.14
N VAL A 38 4.43 3.98 11.34
CA VAL A 38 5.35 5.09 11.57
C VAL A 38 6.63 4.79 10.81
N ARG A 39 6.96 5.63 9.83
CA ARG A 39 8.20 5.50 9.05
C ARG A 39 9.36 6.04 9.87
N PHE A 40 10.40 5.23 10.03
CA PHE A 40 11.64 5.62 10.67
C PHE A 40 12.75 5.76 9.62
N ILE A 41 13.60 6.78 9.78
CA ILE A 41 14.81 6.98 8.97
C ILE A 41 16.01 6.79 9.90
N LEU A 42 16.92 5.91 9.50
CA LEU A 42 18.11 5.55 10.26
C LEU A 42 19.34 5.85 9.41
N TYR A 43 20.31 6.55 9.99
CA TYR A 43 21.60 6.82 9.36
C TYR A 43 22.64 5.87 9.91
N PHE A 44 23.44 5.31 9.02
CA PHE A 44 24.54 4.41 9.37
C PHE A 44 25.83 5.01 8.83
N GLU A 45 26.79 5.26 9.72
CA GLU A 45 28.14 5.73 9.33
C GLU A 45 29.02 4.58 8.80
N GLY A 46 28.64 3.34 9.11
CA GLY A 46 29.35 2.12 8.72
C GLY A 46 28.75 1.39 7.52
N ASN A 47 29.40 0.30 7.13
CA ASN A 47 28.95 -0.54 6.04
C ASN A 47 27.67 -1.34 6.41
N VAL A 48 26.60 -1.17 5.64
CA VAL A 48 25.33 -1.91 5.76
C VAL A 48 25.23 -3.09 4.77
N LYS A 49 26.36 -3.69 4.39
CA LYS A 49 26.43 -4.80 3.43
C LYS A 49 25.48 -5.93 3.83
N GLY A 50 24.63 -6.32 2.88
CA GLY A 50 23.65 -7.39 3.07
C GLY A 50 22.30 -6.93 3.62
N LEU A 51 22.14 -5.65 3.95
CA LEU A 51 20.82 -5.08 4.22
C LEU A 51 20.06 -4.90 2.90
N ASN A 52 18.94 -5.59 2.77
CA ASN A 52 18.09 -5.55 1.58
C ASN A 52 16.71 -4.99 1.91
N VAL A 53 16.04 -4.43 0.91
CA VAL A 53 14.63 -4.06 0.99
C VAL A 53 13.80 -5.32 1.32
N GLY A 54 12.86 -5.19 2.26
CA GLY A 54 12.08 -6.30 2.79
C GLY A 54 12.74 -7.07 3.93
N ALA A 55 13.98 -6.75 4.32
CA ALA A 55 14.60 -7.37 5.50
C ALA A 55 13.79 -7.07 6.78
N PRO A 56 13.63 -8.04 7.69
CA PRO A 56 12.82 -7.86 8.90
C PRO A 56 13.51 -6.91 9.87
N VAL A 57 12.75 -5.92 10.37
CA VAL A 57 13.15 -5.05 11.47
C VAL A 57 12.62 -5.67 12.76
N THR A 58 13.51 -5.96 13.70
CA THR A 58 13.15 -6.55 14.99
C THR A 58 13.50 -5.63 16.14
N PHE A 59 12.60 -5.49 17.10
CA PHE A 59 12.85 -4.83 18.38
C PHE A 59 12.73 -5.83 19.52
N ARG A 60 13.82 -6.01 20.28
CA ARG A 60 13.89 -7.02 21.36
C ARG A 60 13.50 -8.43 20.90
N GLY A 61 13.88 -8.79 19.68
CA GLY A 61 13.58 -10.10 19.08
C GLY A 61 12.17 -10.23 18.49
N VAL A 62 11.30 -9.23 18.63
CA VAL A 62 9.95 -9.22 18.02
C VAL A 62 10.02 -8.51 16.67
N HIS A 63 9.45 -9.12 15.64
CA HIS A 63 9.30 -8.49 14.33
C HIS A 63 8.32 -7.31 14.41
N ILE A 64 8.78 -6.12 14.03
CA ILE A 64 7.99 -4.88 14.10
C ILE A 64 7.76 -4.23 12.73
N GLY A 65 8.37 -4.76 11.67
CA GLY A 65 8.23 -4.23 10.33
C GLY A 65 9.34 -4.69 9.39
N GLN A 66 9.47 -4.00 8.27
CA GLN A 66 10.43 -4.35 7.21
C GLN A 66 11.11 -3.10 6.67
N VAL A 67 12.31 -3.28 6.12
CA VAL A 67 13.05 -2.20 5.45
C VAL A 67 12.31 -1.82 4.17
N GLU A 68 11.85 -0.57 4.10
CA GLU A 68 11.14 -0.04 2.92
C GLU A 68 12.11 0.39 1.82
N SER A 69 13.19 1.09 2.17
CA SER A 69 14.20 1.56 1.22
C SER A 69 15.59 1.67 1.85
N VAL A 70 16.61 1.59 1.00
CA VAL A 70 18.00 1.85 1.36
C VAL A 70 18.54 2.86 0.36
N SER A 71 19.13 3.94 0.84
CA SER A 71 19.67 5.02 0.01
C SER A 71 20.99 5.50 0.57
N VAL A 72 21.92 5.83 -0.32
CA VAL A 72 23.20 6.42 0.05
C VAL A 72 23.02 7.94 0.03
N LEU A 73 23.28 8.60 1.16
CA LEU A 73 23.39 10.05 1.18
C LEU A 73 24.81 10.43 0.80
N PHE A 74 24.93 11.17 -0.30
CA PHE A 74 26.17 11.80 -0.72
C PHE A 74 26.12 13.28 -0.32
N ASP A 75 27.13 13.74 0.42
CA ASP A 75 27.30 15.16 0.72
C ASP A 75 28.22 15.79 -0.34
N GLU A 76 27.65 16.63 -1.21
CA GLU A 76 28.39 17.32 -2.27
C GLU A 76 29.45 18.29 -1.73
N GLN A 77 29.36 18.73 -0.47
CA GLN A 77 30.33 19.66 0.12
C GLN A 77 31.65 18.96 0.49
N SER A 78 31.63 17.64 0.65
CA SER A 78 32.82 16.82 0.94
C SER A 78 33.66 16.49 -0.30
N LEU A 79 33.16 16.80 -1.51
CA LEU A 79 33.85 16.55 -2.79
C LEU A 79 34.80 17.68 -3.20
N ARG A 80 35.07 18.65 -2.32
CA ARG A 80 36.12 19.64 -2.55
C ARG A 80 37.48 18.98 -2.32
N VAL A 81 37.98 18.31 -3.35
CA VAL A 81 39.35 17.83 -3.46
C VAL A 81 40.24 19.06 -3.57
N ASP A 82 40.90 19.43 -2.46
CA ASP A 82 42.08 20.31 -2.47
C ASP A 82 43.29 19.50 -2.96
#